data_AF-A0A3N1CNK8-F1
#
_entry.id   AF-A0A3N1CNK8-F1
#
_cell.length_a   1.000
_cell.length_b   1.000
_cell.length_c   1.000
_cell.angle_alpha   90.00
_cell.angle_beta   90.00
_cell.angle_gamma   90.00
#
_symmetry.space_group_name_H-M   'P 1'
#
loop_
_entity.id
_entity.type
_entity.pdbx_description
1 polymer ?
#
loop_
_entity_poly.entity_id
_entity_poly.type
_entity_poly.pdbx_seq_one_letter_code
_entity_poly.pdbx_strand_id
1 'polypeptide(L)'
;MSQRKSGSNAGCLIAVVLALVCFVLPLGWSLWDEGVFDEDLAYDTTATALDADDTARIQQVYTDAAKAHGICYGWSVEAGTGAPQEKGSNLGLGVDVMSRPEECPRWIVMAVNYSYIYKEWSSVNVNASDNIQEFDVDPGALERAKLYDSLEPQGISELADLLGALPMLASTESGGALAAIPAREQTTDPTASSNDELSPVHGFGWYFWLALGAVLVLLGLIWIISGTLKARKAERP
;
A
#
# COMPACT_ATOMS: atom_id res chain seq x y z
N MET A 1 13.10 21.13 69.88
CA MET A 1 13.45 20.56 68.55
C MET A 1 12.17 20.14 67.85
N SER A 2 11.69 20.97 66.92
CA SER A 2 10.45 20.74 66.16
C SER A 2 10.79 19.96 64.88
N GLN A 3 10.52 18.65 64.87
CA GLN A 3 10.60 17.86 63.63
C GLN A 3 9.37 18.16 62.76
N ARG A 4 9.55 19.01 61.74
CA ARG A 4 8.62 19.11 60.61
C ARG A 4 8.64 17.79 59.84
N LYS A 5 7.59 16.99 60.00
CA LYS A 5 7.34 15.79 59.17
C LYS A 5 6.82 16.22 57.79
N SER A 6 7.72 16.80 56.98
CA SER A 6 7.48 17.13 55.58
C SER A 6 7.83 15.91 54.73
N GLY A 7 6.87 14.99 54.52
CA GLY A 7 7.22 13.72 53.86
C GLY A 7 6.08 12.95 53.21
N SER A 8 4.91 13.54 52.93
CA SER A 8 3.82 12.80 52.25
C SER A 8 3.53 13.28 50.83
N ASN A 9 3.82 14.54 50.49
CA ASN A 9 3.49 15.09 49.17
C ASN A 9 4.62 14.84 48.15
N ALA A 10 5.87 14.79 48.60
CA ALA A 10 7.02 14.53 47.73
C ALA A 10 7.00 13.12 47.12
N GLY A 11 6.61 12.10 47.89
CA GLY A 11 6.52 10.72 47.38
C GLY A 11 5.44 10.53 46.32
N CYS A 12 4.30 11.23 46.47
CA CYS A 12 3.22 11.19 45.48
C CYS A 12 3.61 11.91 44.18
N LEU A 13 4.27 13.06 44.31
CA LEU A 13 4.75 13.82 43.15
C LEU A 13 5.85 13.06 42.40
N ILE A 14 6.76 12.38 43.11
CA ILE A 14 7.78 11.51 42.51
C ILE A 14 7.15 10.32 41.79
N ALA A 15 6.12 9.69 42.35
CA ALA A 15 5.42 8.56 41.71
C ALA A 15 4.68 8.97 40.43
N VAL A 16 4.03 10.14 40.42
CA VAL A 16 3.35 10.68 39.23
C VAL A 16 4.37 11.06 38.16
N VAL A 17 5.48 11.69 38.55
CA VAL A 17 6.57 12.05 37.62
C VAL A 17 7.21 10.79 37.04
N LEU A 18 7.47 9.76 37.85
CA LEU A 18 7.98 8.47 37.35
C LEU A 18 7.00 7.78 36.40
N ALA A 19 5.69 7.83 36.68
CA ALA A 19 4.69 7.26 35.76
C ALA A 19 4.66 8.02 34.42
N LEU A 20 4.70 9.35 34.44
CA LEU A 20 4.81 10.18 33.24
C LEU A 20 6.09 9.88 32.46
N VAL A 21 7.22 9.78 33.16
CA VAL A 21 8.53 9.56 32.52
C VAL A 21 8.71 8.13 32.02
N CYS A 22 8.19 7.12 32.72
CA CYS A 22 8.38 5.72 32.34
C CYS A 22 7.32 5.20 31.36
N PHE A 23 6.13 5.81 31.30
CA PHE A 23 5.06 5.34 30.43
C PHE A 23 4.68 6.34 29.35
N VAL A 24 4.54 7.64 29.66
CA VAL A 24 4.06 8.61 28.68
C VAL A 24 5.18 9.06 27.73
N LEU A 25 6.39 9.31 28.24
CA LEU A 25 7.51 9.71 27.37
C LEU A 25 7.94 8.61 26.38
N PRO A 26 8.08 7.32 26.75
CA PRO A 26 8.46 6.29 25.80
C PRO A 26 7.35 6.00 24.79
N LEU A 27 6.07 6.05 25.19
CA LEU A 27 4.95 5.91 24.26
C LEU A 27 4.86 7.10 23.30
N GLY A 28 5.03 8.33 23.81
CA GLY A 28 5.07 9.53 22.98
C GLY A 28 6.26 9.52 22.01
N TRP A 29 7.42 9.02 22.45
CA TRP A 29 8.60 8.88 21.60
C TRP A 29 8.40 7.80 20.53
N SER A 30 7.86 6.63 20.89
CA SER A 30 7.54 5.55 19.92
C SER A 30 6.55 6.03 18.86
N LEU A 31 5.48 6.73 19.28
CA LEU A 31 4.50 7.31 18.36
C LEU A 31 5.11 8.36 17.42
N TRP A 32 6.09 9.12 17.90
CA TRP A 32 6.80 10.11 17.10
C TRP A 32 7.77 9.46 16.12
N ASP A 33 8.54 8.45 16.55
CA ASP A 33 9.54 7.76 15.75
C ASP A 33 8.91 6.93 14.62
N GLU A 34 7.69 6.43 14.86
CA GLU A 34 6.90 5.70 13.86
C GLU A 34 6.11 6.61 12.91
N GLY A 35 6.28 7.93 13.00
CA GLY A 35 5.68 8.87 12.07
C GLY A 35 4.16 8.95 12.14
N VAL A 36 3.51 8.50 13.23
CA VAL A 36 2.03 8.53 13.38
C VAL A 36 1.44 9.94 13.23
N PHE A 37 2.28 10.97 13.38
CA PHE A 37 1.91 12.38 13.22
C PHE A 37 2.49 13.05 11.96
N ASP A 38 3.18 12.31 11.10
CA ASP A 38 3.68 12.84 9.83
C ASP A 38 2.54 12.91 8.81
N GLU A 39 2.12 14.14 8.49
CA GLU A 39 1.16 14.42 7.40
C GLU A 39 1.68 13.93 6.04
N ASP A 40 3.01 13.79 5.89
CA ASP A 40 3.67 13.32 4.67
C ASP A 40 3.49 11.81 4.42
N LEU A 41 3.05 11.01 5.41
CA LEU A 41 2.74 9.59 5.21
C LEU A 41 1.42 9.36 4.46
N ALA A 42 0.59 10.38 4.28
CA ALA A 42 -0.71 10.22 3.65
C ALA A 42 -0.62 10.05 2.13
N TYR A 43 0.40 10.60 1.47
CA TYR A 43 0.50 10.61 0.01
C TYR A 43 1.96 10.66 -0.47
N ASP A 44 2.53 9.50 -0.79
CA ASP A 44 3.74 9.47 -1.60
C ASP A 44 3.38 9.76 -3.06
N THR A 45 3.75 10.95 -3.54
CA THR A 45 3.55 11.39 -4.93
C THR A 45 4.68 10.97 -5.88
N THR A 46 5.68 10.27 -5.37
CA THR A 46 6.86 9.79 -6.11
C THR A 46 6.91 8.27 -6.24
N ALA A 47 6.04 7.54 -5.54
CA ALA A 47 5.94 6.09 -5.62
C ALA A 47 5.65 5.63 -7.06
N THR A 48 6.62 4.91 -7.64
CA THR A 48 6.44 4.19 -8.91
C THR A 48 6.02 2.75 -8.65
N ALA A 49 5.07 2.27 -9.45
CA ALA A 49 4.52 0.93 -9.38
C ALA A 49 5.41 -0.10 -10.08
N LEU A 50 6.11 0.29 -11.15
CA LEU A 50 6.97 -0.61 -11.93
C LEU A 50 8.43 -0.20 -11.81
N ASP A 51 9.31 -1.20 -11.66
CA ASP A 51 10.75 -0.95 -11.76
C ASP A 51 11.21 -0.93 -13.23
N ALA A 52 12.43 -0.46 -13.47
CA ALA A 52 13.00 -0.37 -14.82
C ALA A 52 13.08 -1.73 -15.52
N ASP A 53 13.43 -2.78 -14.78
CA ASP A 53 13.54 -4.15 -15.29
C ASP A 53 12.18 -4.75 -15.65
N ASP A 54 11.14 -4.50 -14.84
CA ASP A 54 9.76 -4.91 -15.14
C ASP A 54 9.25 -4.21 -16.39
N THR A 55 9.48 -2.90 -16.47
CA THR A 55 9.08 -2.08 -17.61
C THR A 55 9.73 -2.60 -18.91
N ALA A 56 11.02 -2.92 -18.87
CA ALA A 56 11.74 -3.49 -20.02
C ALA A 56 11.21 -4.88 -20.40
N ARG A 57 10.91 -5.73 -19.41
CA ARG A 57 10.34 -7.07 -19.62
C ARG A 57 8.97 -6.99 -20.31
N ILE A 58 8.05 -6.17 -19.79
CA ILE A 58 6.71 -5.96 -20.33
C ILE A 58 6.81 -5.43 -21.77
N GLN A 59 7.64 -4.41 -21.99
CA GLN A 59 7.84 -3.83 -23.32
C GLN A 59 8.29 -4.87 -24.34
N GLN A 60 9.22 -5.75 -23.96
CA GLN A 60 9.72 -6.78 -24.85
C GLN A 60 8.62 -7.80 -25.20
N VAL A 61 7.87 -8.26 -24.21
CA VAL A 61 6.73 -9.18 -24.42
C VAL A 61 5.69 -8.56 -25.35
N TYR A 62 5.38 -7.27 -25.18
CA TYR A 62 4.42 -6.56 -26.01
C TYR A 62 4.93 -6.36 -27.43
N THR A 63 6.23 -6.13 -27.60
CA THR A 63 6.87 -6.02 -28.92
C THR A 63 6.81 -7.35 -29.66
N ASP A 64 7.07 -8.47 -28.97
CA ASP A 64 7.04 -9.80 -29.55
C ASP A 64 5.60 -10.21 -29.90
N ALA A 65 4.65 -9.94 -28.99
CA ALA A 65 3.22 -10.17 -29.23
C ALA A 65 2.67 -9.31 -30.38
N ALA A 66 3.06 -8.04 -30.46
CA ALA A 66 2.60 -7.16 -31.53
C ALA A 66 3.04 -7.65 -32.91
N LYS A 67 4.27 -8.18 -33.03
CA LYS A 67 4.77 -8.80 -34.27
C LYS A 67 4.01 -10.06 -34.64
N ALA A 68 3.60 -10.86 -33.66
CA ALA A 68 2.89 -12.11 -33.91
C ALA A 68 1.41 -11.90 -34.24
N HIS A 69 0.75 -10.96 -33.55
CA HIS A 69 -0.69 -10.76 -33.62
C HIS A 69 -1.10 -9.65 -34.59
N GLY A 70 -0.18 -8.75 -34.93
CA GLY A 70 -0.51 -7.54 -35.69
C GLY A 70 -1.39 -6.57 -34.90
N ILE A 71 -1.32 -6.62 -33.57
CA ILE A 71 -2.09 -5.80 -32.62
C ILE A 71 -1.10 -5.06 -31.73
N CYS A 72 -1.31 -3.77 -31.50
CA CYS A 72 -0.49 -3.03 -30.54
C CYS A 72 -0.94 -3.27 -29.11
N TYR A 73 0.01 -3.39 -28.20
CA TYR A 73 -0.24 -3.61 -26.78
C TYR A 73 0.32 -2.44 -25.98
N GLY A 74 -0.47 -1.92 -25.06
CA GLY A 74 -0.10 -0.82 -24.18
C GLY A 74 -0.51 -1.06 -22.74
N TRP A 75 0.15 -0.34 -21.83
CA TRP A 75 -0.23 -0.29 -20.43
C TRP A 75 -0.22 1.16 -19.93
N SER A 76 -1.07 1.42 -18.94
CA SER A 76 -1.04 2.65 -18.16
C SER A 76 -1.32 2.32 -16.70
N VAL A 77 -0.49 2.85 -15.81
CA VAL A 77 -0.58 2.64 -14.37
C VAL A 77 -0.68 4.01 -13.72
N GLU A 78 -1.74 4.24 -12.97
CA GLU A 78 -2.05 5.51 -12.32
C GLU A 78 -2.20 5.33 -10.82
N ALA A 79 -1.45 6.13 -10.06
CA ALA A 79 -1.58 6.20 -8.62
C ALA A 79 -2.71 7.17 -8.24
N GLY A 80 -3.65 6.74 -7.42
CA GLY A 80 -4.69 7.57 -6.81
C GLY A 80 -4.15 8.65 -5.85
N THR A 81 -2.83 8.80 -5.76
CA THR A 81 -2.11 9.79 -4.93
C THR A 81 -1.74 11.06 -5.70
N GLY A 82 -1.93 11.09 -7.02
CA GLY A 82 -1.49 12.19 -7.87
C GLY A 82 -0.05 12.04 -8.37
N ALA A 83 0.57 10.87 -8.19
CA ALA A 83 1.85 10.54 -8.80
C ALA A 83 1.76 10.55 -10.35
N PRO A 84 2.88 10.73 -11.07
CA PRO A 84 2.88 10.69 -12.52
C PRO A 84 2.36 9.35 -13.05
N GLN A 85 1.50 9.40 -14.06
CA GLN A 85 1.00 8.20 -14.71
C GLN A 85 2.11 7.50 -15.49
N GLU A 86 2.40 6.25 -15.13
CA GLU A 86 3.35 5.40 -15.82
C GLU A 86 2.67 4.81 -17.05
N LYS A 87 3.26 5.00 -18.24
CA LYS A 87 2.69 4.48 -19.49
C LYS A 87 3.77 3.82 -20.32
N GLY A 88 3.37 2.86 -21.12
CA GLY A 88 4.21 2.33 -22.18
C GLY A 88 3.46 1.46 -23.15
N SER A 89 4.15 1.08 -24.21
CA SER A 89 3.61 0.20 -25.23
C SER A 89 4.72 -0.51 -26.00
N ASN A 90 4.30 -1.38 -26.94
CA ASN A 90 5.20 -1.93 -27.95
C ASN A 90 5.91 -0.86 -28.81
N LEU A 91 5.44 0.40 -28.83
CA LEU A 91 6.06 1.50 -29.55
C LEU A 91 7.17 2.20 -28.75
N GLY A 92 7.18 2.03 -27.42
CA GLY A 92 8.11 2.76 -26.56
C GLY A 92 7.58 2.99 -25.15
N LEU A 93 8.49 3.31 -24.24
CA LEU A 93 8.14 3.82 -22.91
C LEU A 93 7.55 5.23 -23.03
N GLY A 94 6.52 5.51 -22.23
CA GLY A 94 5.79 6.77 -22.26
C GLY A 94 4.93 6.99 -23.51
N VAL A 95 4.83 5.99 -24.41
CA VAL A 95 4.05 6.10 -25.64
C VAL A 95 2.74 5.34 -25.50
N ASP A 96 1.63 6.07 -25.59
CA ASP A 96 0.28 5.49 -25.61
C ASP A 96 -0.10 5.09 -27.04
N VAL A 97 -0.51 3.83 -27.23
CA VAL A 97 -0.98 3.29 -28.52
C VAL A 97 -2.23 4.01 -29.02
N MET A 98 -3.08 4.51 -28.12
CA MET A 98 -4.30 5.25 -28.48
C MET A 98 -3.97 6.58 -29.15
N SER A 99 -2.80 7.16 -28.85
CA SER A 99 -2.33 8.41 -29.45
C SER A 99 -1.75 8.23 -30.87
N ARG A 100 -1.57 6.98 -31.33
CA ARG A 100 -0.91 6.62 -32.59
C ARG A 100 -1.79 5.73 -33.48
N PRO A 101 -3.00 6.17 -33.87
CA PRO A 101 -3.92 5.32 -34.64
C PRO A 101 -3.39 4.93 -36.03
N GLU A 102 -2.48 5.71 -36.62
CA GLU A 102 -1.88 5.38 -37.92
C GLU A 102 -0.84 4.25 -37.83
N GLU A 103 -0.11 4.17 -36.71
CA GLU A 103 0.88 3.12 -36.46
C GLU A 103 0.23 1.88 -35.82
N CYS A 104 -0.82 2.11 -35.02
CA CYS A 104 -1.56 1.12 -34.26
C CYS A 104 -3.06 1.22 -34.56
N PRO A 105 -3.52 0.74 -35.74
CA PRO A 105 -4.94 0.74 -36.07
C PRO A 105 -5.75 -0.26 -35.24
N ARG A 106 -5.09 -1.29 -34.69
CA ARG A 106 -5.65 -2.28 -33.76
C ARG A 106 -4.82 -2.25 -32.48
N TRP A 107 -5.45 -2.08 -31.33
CA TRP A 107 -4.75 -1.98 -30.06
C TRP A 107 -5.55 -2.53 -28.88
N ILE A 108 -4.82 -2.89 -27.84
CA ILE A 108 -5.32 -3.26 -26.52
C ILE A 108 -4.46 -2.54 -25.48
N VAL A 109 -5.10 -1.87 -24.54
CA VAL A 109 -4.46 -1.16 -23.43
C VAL A 109 -5.00 -1.68 -22.11
N MET A 110 -4.09 -2.08 -21.22
CA MET A 110 -4.44 -2.37 -19.83
C MET A 110 -4.18 -1.12 -18.96
N ALA A 111 -5.24 -0.61 -18.36
CA ALA A 111 -5.22 0.52 -17.44
C ALA A 111 -5.38 0.02 -15.99
N VAL A 112 -4.37 0.24 -15.17
CA VAL A 112 -4.39 -0.09 -13.75
C VAL A 112 -4.44 1.18 -12.93
N ASN A 113 -5.46 1.29 -12.08
CA ASN A 113 -5.54 2.34 -11.07
C ASN A 113 -5.26 1.71 -9.72
N TYR A 114 -4.29 2.24 -8.99
CA TYR A 114 -3.98 1.76 -7.64
C TYR A 114 -4.08 2.87 -6.62
N SER A 115 -4.53 2.51 -5.42
CA SER A 115 -4.60 3.43 -4.29
C SER A 115 -3.51 3.08 -3.28
N TYR A 116 -2.58 4.01 -3.08
CA TYR A 116 -1.47 3.89 -2.13
C TYR A 116 -1.71 4.82 -0.95
N ILE A 117 -1.89 4.25 0.25
CA ILE A 117 -2.21 4.99 1.48
C ILE A 117 -1.26 4.48 2.57
N TYR A 118 -0.61 5.37 3.32
CA TYR A 118 0.32 4.99 4.41
C TYR A 118 1.45 4.06 3.97
N LYS A 119 2.00 4.32 2.78
CA LYS A 119 3.00 3.46 2.15
C LYS A 119 2.55 2.01 1.92
N GLU A 120 1.24 1.77 1.89
CA GLU A 120 0.64 0.46 1.68
C GLU A 120 -0.40 0.50 0.55
N TRP A 121 -0.52 -0.61 -0.16
CA TRP A 121 -1.51 -0.78 -1.23
C TRP A 121 -2.87 -1.09 -0.63
N SER A 122 -3.85 -0.23 -0.91
CA SER A 122 -5.19 -0.32 -0.34
C SER A 122 -6.23 -0.85 -1.32
N SER A 123 -6.04 -0.61 -2.62
CA SER A 123 -6.88 -1.19 -3.68
C SER A 123 -6.19 -1.13 -5.03
N VAL A 124 -6.51 -2.09 -5.89
CA VAL A 124 -6.12 -2.11 -7.31
C VAL A 124 -7.38 -2.32 -8.13
N ASN A 125 -7.54 -1.50 -9.17
CA ASN A 125 -8.61 -1.60 -10.14
C ASN A 125 -8.00 -1.72 -11.53
N VAL A 126 -8.20 -2.88 -12.16
CA VAL A 126 -7.66 -3.21 -13.47
C VAL A 126 -8.77 -3.10 -14.49
N ASN A 127 -8.54 -2.32 -15.53
CA ASN A 127 -9.43 -2.20 -16.66
C ASN A 127 -8.66 -2.49 -17.94
N ALA A 128 -9.27 -3.17 -18.89
CA ALA A 128 -8.72 -3.34 -20.22
C ALA A 128 -9.63 -2.61 -21.21
N SER A 129 -9.02 -1.97 -22.19
CA SER A 129 -9.71 -1.29 -23.28
C SER A 129 -9.09 -1.69 -24.59
N ASP A 130 -9.92 -1.97 -25.58
CA ASP A 130 -9.47 -2.28 -26.93
C ASP A 130 -10.37 -1.60 -27.97
N ASN A 131 -9.94 -1.66 -29.23
CA ASN A 131 -10.73 -1.22 -30.37
C ASN A 131 -11.02 -2.36 -31.37
N ILE A 132 -11.04 -3.61 -30.88
CA ILE A 132 -11.06 -4.82 -31.68
C ILE A 132 -12.43 -5.47 -31.58
N GLN A 133 -13.17 -5.54 -32.69
CA GLN A 133 -14.53 -6.11 -32.68
C GLN A 133 -14.56 -7.66 -32.61
N GLU A 134 -13.40 -8.31 -32.79
CA GLU A 134 -13.29 -9.76 -32.89
C GLU A 134 -13.26 -10.46 -31.52
N PHE A 135 -12.87 -9.75 -30.46
CA PHE A 135 -12.89 -10.23 -29.08
C PHE A 135 -12.88 -9.02 -28.14
N ASP A 136 -13.53 -9.17 -26.99
CA ASP A 136 -13.67 -8.12 -25.97
C ASP A 136 -12.83 -8.51 -24.75
N VAL A 137 -11.85 -7.69 -24.38
CA VAL A 137 -11.12 -7.87 -23.13
C VAL A 137 -11.94 -7.22 -22.02
N ASP A 138 -13.07 -7.83 -21.69
CA ASP A 138 -13.99 -7.31 -20.68
C ASP A 138 -13.46 -7.56 -19.26
N PRO A 139 -13.97 -6.84 -18.23
CA PRO A 139 -13.62 -7.10 -16.83
C PRO A 139 -13.89 -8.56 -16.42
N GLY A 140 -14.87 -9.22 -17.06
CA GLY A 140 -15.16 -10.64 -16.84
C GLY A 140 -14.05 -11.57 -17.32
N ALA A 141 -13.31 -11.23 -18.38
CA ALA A 141 -12.16 -11.99 -18.87
C ALA A 141 -11.02 -11.98 -17.86
N LEU A 142 -10.78 -10.83 -17.23
CA LEU A 142 -9.81 -10.68 -16.15
C LEU A 142 -10.20 -11.52 -14.92
N GLU A 143 -11.49 -11.53 -14.57
CA GLU A 143 -12.02 -12.36 -13.47
C GLU A 143 -11.91 -13.86 -13.78
N ARG A 144 -12.27 -14.29 -15.01
CA ARG A 144 -12.13 -15.68 -15.46
C ARG A 144 -10.68 -16.16 -15.45
N ALA A 145 -9.75 -15.27 -15.80
CA ALA A 145 -8.32 -15.53 -15.73
C ALA A 145 -7.77 -15.51 -14.30
N LYS A 146 -8.61 -15.22 -13.28
CA LYS A 146 -8.25 -15.06 -11.87
C LYS A 146 -7.14 -14.03 -11.64
N LEU A 147 -7.07 -13.03 -12.52
CA LEU A 147 -6.07 -11.98 -12.48
C LEU A 147 -6.42 -10.85 -11.49
N TYR A 148 -7.65 -10.87 -10.94
CA TYR A 148 -8.15 -9.88 -9.99
C TYR A 148 -8.06 -10.33 -8.52
N ASP A 149 -8.15 -11.65 -8.27
CA ASP A 149 -8.22 -12.24 -6.92
C ASP A 149 -6.83 -12.48 -6.30
N SER A 150 -5.75 -12.40 -7.10
CA SER A 150 -4.37 -12.61 -6.63
C SER A 150 -3.68 -11.34 -6.14
N LEU A 151 -4.25 -10.17 -6.37
CA LEU A 151 -3.73 -8.89 -5.88
C LEU A 151 -4.07 -8.70 -4.38
N GLU A 152 -3.62 -9.64 -3.56
CA GLU A 152 -3.51 -9.54 -2.09
C GLU A 152 -2.49 -8.45 -1.70
N PRO A 153 -2.19 -8.16 -0.41
CA PRO A 153 -1.34 -7.04 0.01
C PRO A 153 0.08 -6.96 -0.60
N GLN A 154 0.49 -7.98 -1.36
CA GLN A 154 1.73 -8.06 -2.14
C GLN A 154 1.56 -7.52 -3.59
N GLY A 155 0.42 -6.90 -3.90
CA GLY A 155 -0.09 -6.66 -5.26
C GLY A 155 0.79 -5.86 -6.24
N ILE A 156 1.87 -5.20 -5.81
CA ILE A 156 2.84 -4.60 -6.75
C ILE A 156 3.60 -5.67 -7.50
N SER A 157 4.01 -6.70 -6.79
CA SER A 157 5.02 -7.62 -7.27
C SER A 157 4.43 -8.56 -8.33
N GLU A 158 3.11 -8.70 -8.32
CA GLU A 158 2.31 -9.38 -9.34
C GLU A 158 1.81 -8.44 -10.46
N LEU A 159 1.88 -7.11 -10.28
CA LEU A 159 1.39 -6.15 -11.28
C LEU A 159 2.15 -6.27 -12.60
N ALA A 160 3.47 -6.40 -12.54
CA ALA A 160 4.29 -6.54 -13.75
C ALA A 160 3.96 -7.84 -14.51
N ASP A 161 3.67 -8.91 -13.78
CA ASP A 161 3.30 -10.21 -14.35
C ASP A 161 1.88 -10.15 -14.95
N LEU A 162 0.95 -9.49 -14.27
CA LEU A 162 -0.40 -9.21 -14.76
C LEU A 162 -0.35 -8.44 -16.10
N LEU A 163 0.40 -7.34 -16.13
CA LEU A 163 0.60 -6.55 -17.34
C LEU A 163 1.25 -7.41 -18.43
N GLY A 164 2.27 -8.19 -18.09
CA GLY A 164 2.96 -9.12 -19.00
C GLY A 164 2.07 -10.23 -19.56
N ALA A 165 1.01 -10.63 -18.84
CA ALA A 165 0.08 -11.68 -19.25
C ALA A 165 -0.98 -11.22 -20.27
N LEU A 166 -1.12 -9.91 -20.51
CA LEU A 166 -2.14 -9.35 -21.42
C LEU A 166 -2.16 -10.01 -22.81
N PRO A 167 -1.03 -10.26 -23.51
CA PRO A 167 -1.07 -10.92 -24.81
C PRO A 167 -1.55 -12.37 -24.75
N MET A 168 -1.29 -13.06 -23.64
CA MET A 168 -1.80 -14.41 -23.41
C MET A 168 -3.32 -14.37 -23.23
N LEU A 169 -3.83 -13.41 -22.45
CA LEU A 169 -5.28 -13.21 -22.28
C LEU A 169 -5.98 -12.89 -23.60
N ALA A 170 -5.39 -12.00 -24.42
CA ALA A 170 -5.89 -11.72 -25.76
C ALA A 170 -5.93 -12.98 -26.62
N SER A 171 -4.92 -13.87 -26.50
CA SER A 171 -4.93 -15.13 -27.24
C SER A 171 -6.05 -16.08 -26.80
N THR A 172 -6.34 -16.16 -25.50
CA THR A 172 -7.41 -17.03 -24.98
C THR A 172 -8.80 -16.52 -25.34
N GLU A 173 -9.04 -15.21 -25.20
CA GLU A 173 -10.35 -14.61 -25.51
C GLU A 173 -10.62 -14.60 -27.03
N SER A 174 -9.58 -14.59 -27.86
CA SER A 174 -9.72 -14.74 -29.31
C SER A 174 -10.15 -16.15 -29.76
N GLY A 175 -10.32 -17.10 -28.84
CA GLY A 175 -10.69 -18.48 -29.16
C GLY A 175 -9.64 -19.24 -29.98
N GLY A 176 -8.37 -18.84 -29.87
CA GLY A 176 -7.24 -19.39 -30.64
C GLY A 176 -7.03 -18.77 -32.02
N ALA A 177 -7.68 -17.65 -32.34
CA ALA A 177 -7.41 -16.88 -33.55
C ALA A 177 -6.03 -16.20 -33.52
N LEU A 178 -5.55 -15.83 -32.33
CA LEU A 178 -4.20 -15.34 -32.09
C LEU A 178 -3.29 -16.46 -31.59
N ALA A 179 -2.01 -16.40 -31.98
CA ALA A 179 -1.02 -17.36 -31.48
C ALA A 179 -0.83 -17.20 -29.96
N ALA A 180 -0.56 -18.29 -29.24
CA ALA A 180 -0.20 -18.17 -27.83
C ALA A 180 1.21 -17.60 -27.72
N ILE A 181 1.35 -16.43 -27.11
CA ILE A 181 2.65 -15.89 -26.68
C ILE A 181 2.89 -16.44 -25.26
N PRO A 182 3.96 -17.22 -25.02
CA PRO A 182 4.23 -17.70 -23.67
C PRO A 182 4.50 -16.51 -22.75
N ALA A 183 3.89 -16.54 -21.56
CA ALA A 183 4.29 -15.65 -20.49
C ALA A 183 5.79 -15.90 -20.21
N ARG A 184 6.58 -14.82 -20.14
CA ARG A 184 7.98 -14.92 -19.74
C ARG A 184 8.04 -15.28 -18.26
N GLU A 185 9.07 -16.03 -17.84
CA GLU A 185 9.23 -16.46 -16.45
C GLU A 185 9.12 -15.27 -15.49
N GLN A 186 8.35 -15.48 -14.41
CA GLN A 186 8.17 -14.53 -13.33
C GLN A 186 9.51 -14.14 -12.73
N THR A 187 9.65 -12.89 -12.29
CA THR A 187 10.82 -12.48 -11.51
C THR A 187 10.92 -13.39 -10.29
N THR A 188 12.07 -14.07 -10.12
CA THR A 188 12.34 -15.02 -9.01
C THR A 188 12.24 -14.43 -7.61
N ASP A 189 12.19 -13.10 -7.53
CA ASP A 189 11.92 -12.35 -6.32
C ASP A 189 10.97 -11.23 -6.74
N PRO A 190 9.66 -11.36 -6.51
CA PRO A 190 8.72 -10.29 -6.76
C PRO A 190 8.96 -9.29 -5.60
N THR A 191 10.12 -8.64 -5.65
CA THR A 191 10.44 -7.55 -4.74
C THR A 191 9.42 -6.51 -5.10
N ALA A 192 8.52 -6.24 -4.15
CA ALA A 192 7.71 -5.05 -4.23
C ALA A 192 8.62 -3.90 -4.65
N SER A 193 8.14 -3.05 -5.56
CA SER A 193 8.84 -1.84 -6.03
C SER A 193 9.71 -1.29 -4.92
N SER A 194 10.94 -0.84 -5.20
CA SER A 194 11.87 -0.32 -4.17
C SER A 194 11.29 0.76 -3.24
N ASN A 195 10.08 1.26 -3.54
CA ASN A 195 9.28 2.19 -2.76
C ASN A 195 8.25 1.54 -1.81
N ASP A 196 8.06 0.21 -1.80
CA ASP A 196 7.13 -0.48 -0.92
C ASP A 196 7.81 -0.85 0.40
N GLU A 197 7.51 -0.07 1.42
CA GLU A 197 7.82 -0.44 2.79
C GLU A 197 6.62 -1.20 3.33
N LEU A 198 6.80 -2.50 3.63
CA LEU A 198 5.90 -3.22 4.51
C LEU A 198 5.76 -2.40 5.79
N SER A 199 4.65 -1.67 5.91
CA SER A 199 4.38 -0.86 7.10
C SER A 199 4.56 -1.75 8.33
N PRO A 200 5.26 -1.29 9.38
CA PRO A 200 5.42 -2.09 10.58
C PRO A 200 4.03 -2.55 11.03
N VAL A 201 3.91 -3.85 11.29
CA VAL A 201 2.68 -4.65 11.53
C VAL A 201 1.73 -4.08 12.62
N HIS A 202 2.10 -2.97 13.24
CA HIS A 202 1.40 -2.27 14.29
C HIS A 202 0.64 -1.06 13.72
N GLY A 203 -0.47 -1.32 13.03
CA GLY A 203 -1.35 -0.24 12.55
C GLY A 203 -1.97 0.58 13.69
N PHE A 204 -2.65 1.68 13.34
CA PHE A 204 -3.31 2.62 14.28
C PHE A 204 -4.15 1.93 15.38
N GLY A 205 -4.78 0.79 15.07
CA GLY A 205 -5.54 0.00 16.03
C GLY A 205 -4.71 -0.50 17.22
N TRP A 206 -3.44 -0.87 17.01
CA TRP A 206 -2.54 -1.30 18.07
C TRP A 206 -2.25 -0.15 19.05
N TYR A 207 -2.00 1.06 18.52
CA TYR A 207 -1.78 2.27 19.32
C TYR A 207 -3.00 2.71 20.10
N PHE A 208 -4.19 2.58 19.52
CA PHE A 208 -5.43 2.86 20.23
C PHE A 208 -5.59 1.99 21.48
N TRP A 209 -5.34 0.68 21.37
CA TRP A 209 -5.43 -0.24 22.51
C TRP A 209 -4.36 0.02 23.57
N LEU A 210 -3.13 0.35 23.16
CA LEU A 210 -2.07 0.76 24.10
C LEU A 210 -2.42 2.06 24.84
N ALA A 211 -2.90 3.08 24.12
CA ALA A 211 -3.31 4.35 24.70
C ALA A 211 -4.48 4.17 25.67
N LEU A 212 -5.48 3.39 25.29
CA LEU A 212 -6.62 3.05 26.16
C LEU A 212 -6.16 2.33 27.43
N GLY A 213 -5.25 1.36 27.30
CA GLY A 213 -4.64 0.66 28.42
C GLY A 213 -3.91 1.62 29.37
N ALA A 214 -3.10 2.53 28.84
CA ALA A 214 -2.38 3.52 29.63
C ALA A 214 -3.32 4.48 30.40
N VAL A 215 -4.39 4.94 29.76
CA VAL A 215 -5.41 5.79 30.41
C VAL A 215 -6.11 5.06 31.55
N LEU A 216 -6.47 3.79 31.36
CA LEU A 216 -7.11 2.98 32.40
C LEU A 216 -6.20 2.77 33.61
N VAL A 217 -4.90 2.54 33.38
CA VAL A 217 -3.90 2.43 34.46
C VAL A 217 -3.79 3.74 35.24
N LEU A 218 -3.74 4.88 34.54
CA LEU A 218 -3.69 6.20 35.19
C LEU A 218 -4.95 6.47 36.04
N LEU A 219 -6.13 6.17 35.51
CA LEU A 219 -7.39 6.33 36.24
C LEU A 219 -7.43 5.41 37.48
N GLY A 220 -6.97 4.17 37.36
CA GLY A 220 -6.86 3.23 38.48
C GLY A 220 -5.94 3.76 39.57
N LEU A 221 -4.77 4.29 39.20
CA LEU A 221 -3.83 4.90 40.16
C LEU A 221 -4.43 6.13 40.85
N ILE A 222 -5.08 7.03 40.11
CA ILE A 222 -5.77 8.21 40.66
C ILE A 222 -6.84 7.78 41.68
N TRP A 223 -7.59 6.72 41.37
CA TRP A 223 -8.64 6.21 42.24
C TRP A 223 -8.07 5.63 43.54
N ILE A 224 -7.01 4.81 43.45
CA ILE A 224 -6.31 4.25 44.63
C ILE A 224 -5.76 5.39 45.51
N ILE A 225 -5.11 6.39 44.91
CA ILE A 225 -4.56 7.55 45.64
C ILE A 225 -5.68 8.31 46.34
N SER A 226 -6.79 8.59 45.64
CA SER A 226 -7.95 9.29 46.21
C SER A 226 -8.57 8.53 47.39
N GLY A 227 -8.61 7.20 47.32
CA GLY A 227 -9.04 6.34 48.43
C GLY A 227 -8.14 6.46 49.65
N THR A 228 -6.81 6.40 49.47
CA THR A 228 -5.86 6.54 50.60
C THR A 228 -5.89 7.92 51.23
N LEU A 229 -6.10 8.99 50.44
CA LEU A 229 -6.24 10.35 50.95
C LEU A 229 -7.54 10.54 51.75
N LYS A 230 -8.66 9.97 51.30
CA LYS A 230 -9.91 9.97 52.07
C LYS A 230 -9.78 9.20 53.38
N ALA A 231 -9.17 8.01 53.36
CA ALA A 231 -8.95 7.20 54.56
C ALA A 231 -8.11 7.95 55.60
N ARG A 232 -7.01 8.60 55.19
CA ARG A 232 -6.17 9.41 56.09
C ARG A 232 -6.85 10.65 56.64
N LYS A 233 -7.86 11.19 55.94
CA LYS A 233 -8.63 12.35 56.41
C LYS A 233 -9.67 11.97 57.46
N ALA A 234 -10.14 10.71 57.45
CA ALA A 234 -11.07 10.18 58.43
C ALA A 234 -10.41 9.81 59.78
N GLU A 235 -9.09 9.57 59.79
CA GLU A 235 -8.32 9.24 61.00
C GLU A 235 -7.78 10.45 61.77
N ARG A 236 -8.04 11.68 61.32
CA ARG A 236 -7.75 12.90 62.09
C ARG A 236 -9.04 13.40 62.78
N PRO A 237 -9.27 13.09 64.07
CA PRO A 237 -10.22 13.82 64.89
C PRO A 237 -9.80 15.29 65.08
#